data_AF-A0A1X0R3H1-F1
#
_entry.id   AF-A0A1X0R3H1-F1
#
_cell.length_a   1.000
_cell.length_b   1.000
_cell.length_c   1.000
_cell.angle_alpha   90.00
_cell.angle_beta   90.00
_cell.angle_gamma   90.00
#
_symmetry.space_group_name_H-M   'P 1'
#
loop_
_entity.id
_entity.type
_entity.pdbx_description
1 polymer ?
#
loop_
_entity_poly.entity_id
_entity_poly.type
_entity_poly.pdbx_seq_one_letter_code
_entity_poly.pdbx_strand_id
1 'polypeptide(L)'
;MCDSDRSSQDLPHLKPAVSTVLRAYGLGWILTTAPGLIAVLVKAITAKKQRSSAIQKAILLTVPKLLKRSIVNNGLPLLLAASVGGQRFLRYACQKYAHKQLSLKGAIFWSSFLSILSVRKLYPNIKTLEVTFFVLVRAFDVFAHRLYGSVKVRQRVPEWTLEYGNIFIFMLASTEIIFSWFYEPQRLPK
;
A
#
# COMPACT_ATOMS: atom_id res chain seq x y z
N MET A 1 -17.62 -39.05 2.96
CA MET A 1 -16.80 -38.95 4.20
C MET A 1 -15.33 -38.67 3.83
N CYS A 2 -15.06 -37.60 3.05
CA CYS A 2 -13.75 -37.32 2.45
C CYS A 2 -13.49 -35.80 2.34
N ASP A 3 -13.97 -35.00 3.29
CA ASP A 3 -13.76 -33.54 3.29
C ASP A 3 -12.99 -33.00 4.50
N SER A 4 -12.84 -33.77 5.59
CA SER A 4 -12.16 -33.27 6.79
C SER A 4 -10.64 -33.11 6.63
N ASP A 5 -9.97 -33.94 5.81
CA ASP A 5 -8.50 -33.92 5.69
C ASP A 5 -7.94 -32.76 4.86
N ARG A 6 -8.74 -32.15 3.96
CA ARG A 6 -8.30 -30.95 3.20
C ARG A 6 -8.19 -29.71 4.07
N SER A 7 -9.07 -29.57 5.06
CA SER A 7 -9.13 -28.37 5.90
C SER A 7 -7.86 -28.16 6.74
N SER A 8 -7.20 -29.25 7.13
CA SER A 8 -5.99 -29.25 7.97
C SER A 8 -4.71 -28.91 7.18
N GLN A 9 -4.66 -29.20 5.87
CA GLN A 9 -3.53 -28.86 4.99
C GLN A 9 -3.63 -27.43 4.41
N ASP A 10 -4.82 -26.84 4.36
CA ASP A 10 -5.04 -25.47 3.87
C ASP A 10 -4.65 -24.39 4.90
N LEU A 11 -4.78 -24.70 6.20
CA LEU A 11 -4.47 -23.80 7.32
C LEU A 11 -3.01 -23.28 7.37
N PRO A 12 -1.95 -24.09 7.14
CA PRO A 12 -0.56 -23.62 7.19
C PRO A 12 -0.20 -22.60 6.10
N HIS A 13 -0.85 -22.63 4.94
CA HIS A 13 -0.61 -21.66 3.86
C HIS A 13 -1.39 -20.34 4.05
N LEU A 14 -2.49 -20.38 4.79
CA LEU A 14 -3.35 -19.21 5.01
C LEU A 14 -2.84 -18.28 6.12
N LYS A 15 -2.32 -18.83 7.23
CA LYS A 15 -1.72 -18.05 8.33
C LYS A 15 -0.71 -17.00 7.86
N PRO A 16 0.29 -17.32 7.01
CA PRO A 16 1.27 -16.33 6.55
C PRO A 16 0.65 -15.35 5.55
N ALA A 17 -0.39 -15.72 4.81
CA ALA A 17 -1.11 -14.80 3.92
C ALA A 17 -1.89 -13.74 4.73
N VAL A 18 -2.65 -14.18 5.74
CA VAL A 18 -3.40 -13.29 6.65
C VAL A 18 -2.44 -12.36 7.41
N SER A 19 -1.33 -12.89 7.92
CA SER A 19 -0.31 -12.06 8.59
C SER A 19 0.26 -10.98 7.65
N THR A 20 0.52 -11.33 6.38
CA THR A 20 0.99 -10.38 5.37
C THR A 20 -0.05 -9.29 5.09
N VAL A 21 -1.33 -9.66 4.94
CA VAL A 21 -2.44 -8.71 4.76
C VAL A 21 -2.53 -7.77 5.97
N LEU A 22 -2.50 -8.31 7.19
CA LEU A 22 -2.65 -7.53 8.41
C LEU A 22 -1.49 -6.55 8.60
N ARG A 23 -0.25 -6.99 8.34
CA ARG A 23 0.94 -6.14 8.37
C ARG A 23 0.87 -5.03 7.31
N ALA A 24 0.51 -5.37 6.07
CA ALA A 24 0.37 -4.40 4.99
C ALA A 24 -0.73 -3.36 5.27
N TYR A 25 -1.86 -3.81 5.84
CA TYR A 25 -2.94 -2.92 6.28
C TYR A 25 -2.47 -1.98 7.40
N GLY A 26 -1.83 -2.53 8.44
CA GLY A 26 -1.31 -1.74 9.57
C GLY A 26 -0.28 -0.70 9.12
N LEU A 27 0.66 -1.08 8.26
CA LEU A 27 1.65 -0.15 7.69
C LEU A 27 0.99 0.95 6.85
N GLY A 28 0.03 0.59 6.00
CA GLY A 28 -0.73 1.56 5.21
C GLY A 28 -1.49 2.55 6.09
N TRP A 29 -2.10 2.05 7.17
CA TRP A 29 -2.84 2.89 8.12
C TRP A 29 -1.92 3.82 8.91
N ILE A 30 -0.75 3.34 9.34
CA ILE A 30 0.26 4.17 10.01
C ILE A 30 0.71 5.28 9.07
N LEU A 31 1.06 4.95 7.82
CA LEU A 31 1.53 5.93 6.82
C LEU A 31 0.53 7.08 6.62
N THR A 32 -0.76 6.76 6.59
CA THR A 32 -1.81 7.75 6.31
C THR A 32 -2.30 8.50 7.54
N THR A 33 -2.21 7.89 8.73
CA THR A 33 -2.80 8.44 9.96
C THR A 33 -1.75 9.11 10.84
N ALA A 34 -0.49 8.63 10.82
CA ALA A 34 0.58 9.11 11.69
C ALA A 34 0.88 10.62 11.50
N PRO A 35 0.99 11.18 10.29
CA PRO A 35 1.27 12.62 10.14
C PRO A 35 0.19 13.50 10.78
N GLY A 36 -1.08 13.12 10.63
CA GLY A 36 -2.21 13.84 11.23
C GLY A 36 -2.23 13.75 12.75
N LEU A 37 -1.92 12.57 13.31
CA LEU A 37 -1.79 12.39 14.75
C LEU A 37 -0.61 13.17 15.32
N ILE A 38 0.55 13.12 14.67
CA ILE A 38 1.74 13.90 15.06
C ILE A 38 1.42 15.39 15.03
N ALA A 39 0.76 15.90 14.00
CA ALA A 39 0.38 17.31 13.91
C ALA A 39 -0.56 17.73 15.06
N VAL A 40 -1.53 16.89 15.45
CA VAL A 40 -2.41 17.16 16.59
C VAL A 40 -1.63 17.13 17.91
N LEU A 41 -0.72 16.17 18.08
CA LEU A 41 0.13 16.08 19.27
C LEU A 41 1.08 17.28 19.39
N VAL A 42 1.74 17.67 18.31
CA VAL A 42 2.59 18.87 18.27
C VAL A 42 1.77 20.10 18.64
N LYS A 43 0.59 20.29 18.03
CA LYS A 43 -0.31 21.40 18.39
C LYS A 43 -0.72 21.36 19.87
N ALA A 44 -0.98 20.18 20.43
CA ALA A 44 -1.31 20.03 21.85
C ALA A 44 -0.16 20.43 22.78
N ILE A 45 1.07 20.06 22.43
CA ILE A 45 2.29 20.37 23.21
C ILE A 45 2.63 21.86 23.08
N THR A 46 2.59 22.44 21.88
CA THR A 46 2.90 23.85 21.64
C THR A 46 1.82 24.79 22.22
N ALA A 47 0.56 24.36 22.27
CA ALA A 47 -0.55 25.15 22.83
C ALA A 47 -0.60 25.15 24.36
N LYS A 48 0.33 24.49 25.06
CA LYS A 48 0.44 24.47 26.53
C LYS A 48 0.57 25.87 27.18
N LYS A 49 0.81 26.92 26.38
CA LYS A 49 0.80 28.34 26.80
C LYS A 49 -0.60 28.99 26.86
N GLN A 50 -1.64 28.36 26.31
CA GLN A 50 -2.99 28.96 26.21
C GLN A 50 -4.06 27.99 26.74
N ARG A 51 -4.80 28.41 27.78
CA ARG A 51 -5.93 27.76 28.49
C ARG A 51 -6.26 26.29 28.10
N SER A 52 -5.70 25.38 28.91
CA SER A 52 -5.66 23.91 28.81
C SER A 52 -6.99 23.15 28.60
N SER A 53 -8.14 23.62 29.12
CA SER A 53 -9.38 22.82 29.12
C SER A 53 -10.14 22.80 27.79
N ALA A 54 -10.04 23.86 26.98
CA ALA A 54 -10.72 23.94 25.68
C ALA A 54 -9.99 23.12 24.61
N ILE A 55 -8.65 23.11 24.65
CA ILE A 55 -7.82 22.34 23.73
C ILE A 55 -7.92 20.84 24.01
N GLN A 56 -7.98 20.42 25.28
CA GLN A 56 -8.21 19.01 25.62
C GLN A 56 -9.56 18.49 25.10
N LYS A 57 -10.64 19.28 25.24
CA LYS A 57 -11.95 18.93 24.68
C LYS A 57 -11.93 18.90 23.14
N ALA A 58 -11.23 19.83 22.50
CA ALA A 58 -11.04 19.82 21.05
C ALA A 58 -10.28 18.57 20.59
N ILE A 59 -9.19 18.20 21.27
CA ILE A 59 -8.42 16.98 20.96
C ILE A 59 -9.28 15.72 21.14
N LEU A 60 -10.00 15.61 22.26
CA LEU A 60 -10.91 14.49 22.53
C LEU A 60 -12.01 14.33 21.47
N LEU A 61 -12.43 15.42 20.83
CA LEU A 61 -13.43 15.39 19.76
C LEU A 61 -12.81 15.22 18.36
N THR A 62 -11.61 15.75 18.14
CA THR A 62 -10.93 15.74 16.84
C THR A 62 -10.23 14.42 16.56
N VAL A 63 -9.55 13.83 17.55
CA VAL A 63 -8.84 12.54 17.39
C VAL A 63 -9.76 11.40 16.94
N PRO A 64 -10.91 11.12 17.59
CA PRO A 64 -11.80 10.04 17.15
C PRO A 64 -12.45 10.34 15.79
N LYS A 65 -12.72 11.62 15.48
CA LYS A 65 -13.18 12.02 14.13
C LYS A 65 -12.13 11.74 13.07
N LEU A 66 -10.85 12.05 13.33
CA LEU A 66 -9.74 11.75 12.42
C LEU A 66 -9.52 10.25 12.27
N LEU A 67 -9.60 9.49 13.36
CA LEU A 67 -9.48 8.03 13.33
C LEU A 67 -10.62 7.40 12.50
N LYS A 68 -11.86 7.82 12.76
CA LYS A 68 -13.04 7.36 12.01
C LYS A 68 -12.92 7.75 10.54
N ARG A 69 -12.48 8.97 10.23
CA ARG A 69 -12.27 9.43 8.85
C ARG A 69 -11.15 8.64 8.16
N SER A 70 -10.06 8.33 8.87
CA SER A 70 -8.95 7.52 8.33
C SER A 70 -9.37 6.06 8.09
N ILE A 71 -10.29 5.50 8.86
CA ILE A 71 -10.75 4.12 8.64
C ILE A 71 -11.85 4.06 7.55
N VAL A 72 -12.75 5.03 7.55
CA VAL A 72 -13.97 4.99 6.70
C VAL A 72 -13.77 5.65 5.33
N ASN A 73 -12.86 6.62 5.19
CA ASN A 73 -12.69 7.35 3.93
C ASN A 73 -11.34 7.10 3.26
N ASN A 74 -10.46 6.30 3.87
CA ASN A 74 -9.16 6.00 3.32
C ASN A 74 -9.13 4.57 2.77
N GLY A 75 -9.23 4.44 1.45
CA GLY A 75 -9.11 3.14 0.80
C GLY A 75 -7.66 2.66 0.64
N LEU A 76 -6.65 3.48 0.95
CA LEU A 76 -5.24 3.16 0.72
C LEU A 76 -4.72 1.99 1.57
N PRO A 77 -5.00 1.88 2.89
CA PRO A 77 -4.61 0.72 3.68
C PRO A 77 -5.20 -0.58 3.15
N LEU A 78 -6.47 -0.55 2.71
CA LEU A 78 -7.14 -1.70 2.10
C LEU A 78 -6.50 -2.06 0.75
N LEU A 79 -6.17 -1.05 -0.05
CA LEU A 79 -5.49 -1.22 -1.34
C LEU A 79 -4.13 -1.89 -1.17
N LEU A 80 -3.32 -1.45 -0.21
CA LEU A 80 -2.03 -2.08 0.09
C LEU A 80 -2.21 -3.51 0.61
N ALA A 81 -3.17 -3.73 1.52
CA ALA A 81 -3.44 -5.05 2.08
C ALA A 81 -3.89 -6.05 1.02
N ALA A 82 -4.84 -5.67 0.17
CA ALA A 82 -5.39 -6.53 -0.86
C ALA A 82 -4.41 -6.73 -2.03
N SER A 83 -3.63 -5.72 -2.43
CA SER A 83 -2.63 -5.90 -3.49
C SER A 83 -1.46 -6.79 -3.05
N VAL A 84 -0.88 -6.53 -1.88
CA VAL A 84 0.31 -7.24 -1.36
C VAL A 84 -0.04 -8.63 -0.86
N GLY A 85 -1.13 -8.79 -0.12
CA GLY A 85 -1.53 -10.07 0.46
C GLY A 85 -2.44 -10.90 -0.46
N GLY A 86 -3.21 -10.25 -1.33
CA GLY A 86 -4.19 -10.91 -2.20
C GLY A 86 -3.58 -11.86 -3.23
N GLN A 87 -2.30 -11.70 -3.59
CA GLN A 87 -1.62 -12.61 -4.51
C GLN A 87 -1.64 -14.08 -4.04
N ARG A 88 -1.56 -14.33 -2.73
CA ARG A 88 -1.58 -15.69 -2.16
C ARG A 88 -2.97 -16.28 -2.22
N PHE A 89 -3.98 -15.48 -1.87
CA PHE A 89 -5.39 -15.86 -1.99
C PHE A 89 -5.77 -16.14 -3.44
N LEU A 90 -5.30 -15.31 -4.38
CA LEU A 90 -5.59 -15.49 -5.80
C LEU A 90 -4.95 -16.78 -6.36
N ARG A 91 -3.72 -17.09 -5.96
CA ARG A 91 -3.07 -18.36 -6.35
C ARG A 91 -3.81 -19.57 -5.79
N TYR A 92 -4.21 -19.52 -4.52
CA TYR A 92 -5.01 -20.58 -3.90
C TYR A 92 -6.37 -20.74 -4.61
N ALA A 93 -7.08 -19.65 -4.87
CA ALA A 93 -8.36 -19.68 -5.57
C ALA A 93 -8.22 -20.22 -7.01
N CYS A 94 -7.24 -19.76 -7.79
CA CYS A 94 -7.03 -20.27 -9.15
C CYS A 94 -6.65 -21.76 -9.17
N GLN A 95 -5.85 -22.22 -8.21
CA GLN A 95 -5.50 -23.63 -8.09
C GLN A 95 -6.73 -24.48 -7.72
N LYS A 96 -7.57 -23.99 -6.80
CA LYS A 96 -8.75 -24.70 -6.30
C LYS A 96 -9.91 -24.74 -7.30
N TYR A 97 -10.17 -23.64 -8.01
CA TYR A 97 -11.35 -23.49 -8.88
C TYR A 97 -11.05 -23.68 -10.37
N ALA A 98 -9.86 -23.30 -10.84
CA ALA A 98 -9.54 -23.33 -12.26
C ALA A 98 -8.53 -24.44 -12.63
N HIS A 99 -8.04 -25.22 -11.65
CA HIS A 99 -6.98 -26.23 -11.81
C HIS A 99 -5.76 -25.74 -12.63
N LYS A 100 -5.52 -24.42 -12.66
CA LYS A 100 -4.41 -23.78 -13.37
C LYS A 100 -3.46 -23.13 -12.39
N GLN A 101 -2.17 -23.43 -12.55
CA GLN A 101 -1.12 -22.84 -11.73
C GLN A 101 -0.80 -21.44 -12.24
N LEU A 102 -1.31 -20.42 -11.54
CA LEU A 102 -1.02 -19.03 -11.87
C LEU A 102 0.43 -18.70 -11.48
N SER A 103 1.21 -18.19 -12.45
CA SER A 103 2.56 -17.68 -12.20
C SER A 103 2.54 -16.60 -11.11
N LEU A 104 3.54 -16.59 -10.22
CA LEU A 104 3.66 -15.59 -9.15
C LEU A 104 3.56 -14.15 -9.69
N LYS A 105 4.22 -13.87 -10.81
CA LYS A 105 4.21 -12.55 -11.47
C LYS A 105 2.80 -12.16 -11.92
N GLY A 106 2.07 -13.10 -12.52
CA GLY A 106 0.68 -12.90 -12.91
C GLY A 106 -0.24 -12.71 -11.70
N ALA A 107 0.00 -13.44 -10.62
CA ALA A 107 -0.78 -13.31 -9.39
C ALA A 107 -0.63 -11.93 -8.75
N ILE A 108 0.58 -11.36 -8.73
CA ILE A 108 0.85 -10.01 -8.23
C ILE A 108 0.12 -8.96 -9.07
N PHE A 109 0.17 -9.11 -10.40
CA PHE A 109 -0.51 -8.19 -11.31
C PHE A 109 -2.03 -8.22 -11.11
N TRP A 110 -2.62 -9.42 -11.15
CA TRP A 110 -4.07 -9.58 -11.01
C TRP A 110 -4.56 -9.24 -9.60
N SER A 111 -3.81 -9.55 -8.54
CA SER A 111 -4.20 -9.15 -7.18
C SER A 111 -4.19 -7.64 -7.00
N SER A 112 -3.21 -6.96 -7.61
CA SER A 112 -3.16 -5.49 -7.64
C SER A 112 -4.36 -4.93 -8.41
N PHE A 113 -4.62 -5.47 -9.60
CA PHE A 113 -5.74 -5.03 -10.44
C PHE A 113 -7.10 -5.23 -9.75
N LEU A 114 -7.38 -6.42 -9.19
CA LEU A 114 -8.61 -6.70 -8.45
C LEU A 114 -8.73 -5.81 -7.21
N SER A 115 -7.64 -5.63 -6.46
CA SER A 115 -7.61 -4.77 -5.27
C SER A 115 -8.12 -3.37 -5.58
N ILE A 116 -7.74 -2.82 -6.73
CA ILE A 116 -8.14 -1.48 -7.14
C ILE A 116 -9.60 -1.42 -7.54
N LEU A 117 -10.09 -2.41 -8.29
CA LEU A 117 -11.51 -2.49 -8.63
C LEU A 117 -12.36 -2.58 -7.35
N SER A 118 -11.94 -3.39 -6.39
CA SER A 118 -12.59 -3.51 -5.09
C SER A 118 -12.56 -2.20 -4.31
N VAL A 119 -11.40 -1.54 -4.21
CA VAL A 119 -11.25 -0.29 -3.46
C VAL A 119 -12.01 0.86 -4.13
N ARG A 120 -12.02 0.97 -5.46
CA ARG A 120 -12.83 1.97 -6.17
C ARG A 120 -14.32 1.78 -5.95
N LYS A 121 -14.78 0.52 -5.88
CA LYS A 121 -16.18 0.20 -5.59
C LYS A 121 -16.55 0.51 -4.14
N LEU A 122 -15.65 0.23 -3.19
CA LEU A 122 -15.89 0.44 -1.76
C LEU A 122 -15.69 1.91 -1.32
N TYR A 123 -14.78 2.63 -1.97
CA TYR A 123 -14.39 4.00 -1.63
C TYR A 123 -14.39 4.87 -2.90
N PRO A 124 -15.57 5.28 -3.41
CA PRO A 124 -15.67 6.06 -4.64
C PRO A 124 -14.99 7.44 -4.56
N ASN A 125 -14.81 7.97 -3.35
CA ASN A 125 -14.17 9.27 -3.10
C ASN A 125 -12.63 9.23 -2.97
N ILE A 126 -12.00 8.07 -3.24
CA ILE A 126 -10.52 7.99 -3.19
C ILE A 126 -9.89 8.81 -4.32
N LYS A 127 -8.76 9.47 -4.04
CA LYS A 127 -8.01 10.20 -5.07
C LYS A 127 -7.56 9.23 -6.15
N THR A 128 -8.04 9.43 -7.37
CA THR A 128 -7.77 8.54 -8.51
C THR A 128 -6.29 8.48 -8.88
N LEU A 129 -5.55 9.58 -8.66
CA LEU A 129 -4.12 9.70 -8.95
C LEU A 129 -3.26 8.72 -8.14
N GLU A 130 -3.53 8.56 -6.85
CA GLU A 130 -2.77 7.62 -5.99
C GLU A 130 -2.99 6.17 -6.45
N VAL A 131 -4.22 5.86 -6.86
CA VAL A 131 -4.61 4.54 -7.34
C VAL A 131 -3.99 4.23 -8.70
N THR A 132 -4.03 5.16 -9.66
CA THR A 132 -3.45 4.95 -10.99
C THR A 132 -1.93 4.88 -10.94
N PHE A 133 -1.29 5.73 -10.14
CA PHE A 133 0.16 5.67 -9.94
C PHE A 133 0.58 4.34 -9.33
N PHE A 134 -0.16 3.85 -8.33
CA PHE A 134 0.09 2.53 -7.75
C PHE A 134 -0.01 1.39 -8.77
N VAL A 135 -1.05 1.37 -9.62
CA VAL A 135 -1.17 0.39 -10.74
C VAL A 135 0.07 0.43 -11.60
N LEU A 136 0.41 1.63 -12.05
CA LEU A 136 1.40 1.84 -13.07
C LEU A 136 2.78 1.43 -12.58
N VAL A 137 3.13 1.80 -11.34
CA VAL A 137 4.38 1.33 -10.70
C VAL A 137 4.38 -0.19 -10.55
N ARG A 138 3.28 -0.80 -10.11
CA ARG A 138 3.17 -2.27 -10.01
C ARG A 138 3.27 -2.97 -11.35
N ALA A 139 2.69 -2.41 -12.41
CA ALA A 139 2.76 -2.95 -13.75
C ALA A 139 4.20 -2.88 -14.28
N PHE A 140 4.89 -1.75 -14.08
CA PHE A 140 6.29 -1.61 -14.44
C PHE A 140 7.20 -2.55 -13.65
N ASP A 141 6.99 -2.71 -12.36
CA ASP A 141 7.75 -3.65 -11.52
C ASP A 141 7.65 -5.09 -12.04
N VAL A 142 6.43 -5.54 -12.35
CA VAL A 142 6.18 -6.87 -12.93
C VAL A 142 6.81 -6.99 -14.33
N PHE A 143 6.73 -5.94 -15.14
CA PHE A 143 7.26 -5.94 -16.50
C PHE A 143 8.80 -5.91 -16.52
N ALA A 144 9.43 -5.10 -15.67
CA ALA A 144 10.88 -5.03 -15.51
C ALA A 144 11.45 -6.41 -15.11
N HIS A 145 10.86 -7.05 -14.10
CA HIS A 145 11.23 -8.41 -13.70
C HIS A 145 10.91 -9.46 -14.76
N ARG A 146 9.95 -9.22 -15.67
CA ARG A 146 9.67 -10.13 -16.79
C ARG A 146 10.71 -9.96 -17.90
N LEU A 147 11.02 -8.73 -18.29
CA LEU A 147 12.02 -8.41 -19.30
C LEU A 147 13.41 -8.91 -18.90
N TYR A 148 13.79 -8.73 -17.65
CA TYR A 148 15.09 -9.18 -17.15
C TYR A 148 15.24 -10.71 -17.10
N GLY A 149 14.13 -11.45 -17.12
CA GLY A 149 14.17 -12.91 -17.30
C GLY A 149 14.67 -13.34 -18.69
N SER A 150 14.76 -12.42 -19.65
CA SER A 150 15.30 -12.70 -20.98
C SER A 150 16.83 -12.64 -20.98
N VAL A 151 17.47 -13.68 -21.51
CA VAL A 151 18.95 -13.78 -21.60
C VAL A 151 19.56 -12.58 -22.32
N LYS A 152 18.89 -12.08 -23.37
CA LYS A 152 19.35 -10.91 -24.14
C LYS A 152 19.37 -9.62 -23.31
N VAL A 153 18.40 -9.46 -22.41
CA VAL A 153 18.30 -8.27 -21.55
C VAL A 153 19.29 -8.37 -20.40
N ARG A 154 19.43 -9.55 -19.79
CA ARG A 154 20.39 -9.79 -18.71
C ARG A 154 21.85 -9.58 -19.12
N GLN A 155 22.19 -9.82 -20.39
CA GLN A 155 23.52 -9.52 -20.92
C GLN A 155 23.78 -8.02 -21.09
N ARG A 156 22.73 -7.21 -21.23
CA ARG A 156 22.84 -5.76 -21.54
C ARG A 156 22.59 -4.87 -20.33
N VAL A 157 21.72 -5.30 -19.43
CA VAL A 157 21.34 -4.56 -18.22
C VAL A 157 22.01 -5.24 -17.03
N PRO A 158 22.84 -4.52 -16.26
CA PRO A 158 23.50 -5.09 -15.10
C PRO A 158 22.51 -5.34 -13.95
N GLU A 159 22.84 -6.31 -13.10
CA GLU A 159 21.95 -6.82 -12.05
C GLU A 159 21.61 -5.79 -10.96
N TRP A 160 22.57 -4.90 -10.67
CA TRP A 160 22.39 -3.82 -9.70
C TRP A 160 21.25 -2.86 -10.09
N THR A 161 20.92 -2.73 -11.38
CA THR A 161 19.85 -1.82 -11.82
C THR A 161 18.48 -2.28 -11.33
N LEU A 162 18.24 -3.59 -11.21
CA LEU A 162 16.99 -4.11 -10.64
C LEU A 162 16.98 -4.04 -9.12
N GLU A 163 18.12 -4.29 -8.48
CA GLU A 163 18.22 -4.30 -7.01
C GLU A 163 18.08 -2.89 -6.43
N TYR A 164 18.75 -1.91 -7.03
CA TYR A 164 18.82 -0.54 -6.52
C TYR A 164 17.95 0.45 -7.28
N GLY A 165 17.36 0.08 -8.41
CA GLY A 165 16.55 0.99 -9.23
C GLY A 165 15.42 1.66 -8.44
N ASN A 166 14.70 0.89 -7.63
CA ASN A 166 13.65 1.43 -6.76
C ASN A 166 14.19 2.44 -5.73
N ILE A 167 15.39 2.18 -5.19
CA ILE A 167 16.04 3.06 -4.21
C ILE A 167 16.46 4.37 -4.89
N PHE A 168 17.04 4.31 -6.08
CA PHE A 168 17.44 5.49 -6.85
C PHE A 168 16.23 6.36 -7.23
N ILE A 169 15.16 5.75 -7.75
CA ILE A 169 13.95 6.49 -8.10
C ILE A 169 13.35 7.17 -6.87
N PHE A 170 13.30 6.46 -5.73
CA PHE A 170 12.83 7.03 -4.47
C PHE A 170 13.70 8.17 -3.98
N MET A 171 15.03 8.04 -4.08
CA MET A 171 15.98 9.08 -3.71
C MET A 171 15.78 10.33 -4.56
N LEU A 172 15.74 10.19 -5.89
CA LEU A 172 15.55 11.31 -6.81
C LEU A 172 14.20 12.01 -6.59
N ALA A 173 13.12 11.25 -6.42
CA ALA A 173 11.80 11.80 -6.12
C ALA A 173 11.81 12.58 -4.79
N SER A 174 12.46 12.03 -3.76
CA SER A 174 12.56 12.68 -2.45
C SER A 174 13.40 13.95 -2.53
N THR A 175 14.51 13.93 -3.27
CA THR A 175 15.37 15.09 -3.54
C THR A 175 14.59 16.18 -4.26
N GLU A 176 13.82 15.86 -5.30
CA GLU A 176 12.98 16.82 -6.04
C GLU A 176 11.90 17.46 -5.17
N ILE A 177 11.24 16.67 -4.32
CA ILE A 177 10.23 17.20 -3.39
C ILE A 177 10.88 18.18 -2.41
N ILE A 178 12.01 17.81 -1.80
CA ILE A 178 12.74 18.67 -0.87
C ILE A 178 13.24 19.93 -1.58
N PHE A 179 13.78 19.79 -2.79
CA PHE A 179 14.22 20.92 -3.61
C PHE A 179 13.07 21.89 -3.91
N SER A 180 11.92 21.36 -4.33
CA SER A 180 10.71 22.15 -4.59
C SER A 180 10.23 22.90 -3.34
N TRP A 181 10.35 22.29 -2.15
CA TRP A 181 10.01 22.94 -0.89
C TRP A 181 10.90 24.15 -0.57
N PHE A 182 12.20 24.07 -0.83
CA PHE A 182 13.14 25.13 -0.46
C PHE A 182 13.33 26.21 -1.53
N TYR A 183 13.35 25.82 -2.80
CA TYR A 183 13.75 26.71 -3.89
C TYR A 183 12.58 27.14 -4.79
N GLU A 184 11.57 26.29 -5.00
CA GLU A 184 10.47 26.56 -5.94
C GLU A 184 9.09 26.18 -5.36
N PRO A 185 8.66 26.81 -4.24
CA PRO A 185 7.43 26.42 -3.56
C PRO A 185 6.16 26.59 -4.40
N GLN A 186 6.25 27.39 -5.48
CA GLN A 186 5.16 27.58 -6.44
C GLN A 186 4.79 26.31 -7.21
N ARG A 187 5.69 25.32 -7.29
CA ARG A 187 5.46 24.03 -7.96
C ARG A 187 4.69 23.02 -7.09
N LEU A 188 4.57 23.28 -5.79
CA LEU A 188 3.85 22.39 -4.88
C LEU A 188 2.33 22.55 -5.06
N PRO A 189 1.55 21.45 -4.98
CA PRO A 189 0.10 21.53 -4.99
C PRO A 189 -0.39 22.38 -3.81
N LYS A 190 -1.27 23.35 -4.11
CA LYS A 190 -1.89 24.25 -3.12
C LYS A 190 -3.00 23.56 -2.32
#